data_AF-A0ABD3HA84-F1
#
_entry.id   AF-A0ABD3HA84-F1
#
_cell.length_a   1.000
_cell.length_b   1.000
_cell.length_c   1.000
_cell.angle_alpha   90.00
_cell.angle_beta   90.00
_cell.angle_gamma   90.00
#
_symmetry.space_group_name_H-M   'P 1'
#
loop_
_entity.id
_entity.type
_entity.pdbx_description
1 polymer ?
#
loop_
_entity_poly.entity_id
_entity_poly.type
_entity_poly.pdbx_seq_one_letter_code
_entity_poly.pdbx_strand_id
1 'polypeptide(L)'
;MLGVVVHRIPCAPLDNVREKLRLESTRRRRVSPVRAVAGAAREEGKVRRVRINAAAESSGGFVKPLRDFYPRLPCRHCKGKGEIVCDKCVGEGKLSRGGWHKKNPVDLDRIIGSKWTAMESTFGWRHFRVHCKKRGPGKEWFVEMSATCDESTRFWVNAKNLKERERWSMGWLQKTEILAAKDEKNTPQKLVCKACKGRGVLPCICTLRPNDELTLDIIEI
;
A
#
# COMPACT_ATOMS: atom_id res chain seq x y z
N MET A 1 -46.38 -38.04 4.98
CA MET A 1 -45.43 -37.95 3.85
C MET A 1 -45.55 -36.55 3.25
N LEU A 2 -44.65 -35.64 3.59
CA LEU A 2 -44.66 -34.26 3.06
C LEU A 2 -43.59 -34.17 1.97
N GLY A 3 -44.04 -34.05 0.72
CA GLY A 3 -43.16 -33.92 -0.44
C GLY A 3 -42.55 -32.51 -0.51
N VAL A 4 -41.23 -32.43 -0.36
CA VAL A 4 -40.47 -31.20 -0.57
C VAL A 4 -40.24 -31.05 -2.08
N VAL A 5 -40.93 -30.10 -2.69
CA VAL A 5 -40.75 -29.75 -4.11
C VAL A 5 -39.50 -28.88 -4.25
N VAL A 6 -38.39 -29.50 -4.67
CA VAL A 6 -37.14 -28.80 -4.97
C VAL A 6 -37.25 -28.15 -6.36
N HIS A 7 -37.50 -26.84 -6.40
CA HIS A 7 -37.40 -26.06 -7.65
C HIS A 7 -35.93 -25.90 -8.03
N ARG A 8 -35.50 -26.68 -9.03
CA ARG A 8 -34.24 -26.46 -9.75
C ARG A 8 -34.43 -25.25 -10.67
N ILE A 9 -33.87 -24.10 -10.32
CA ILE A 9 -33.74 -22.97 -11.24
C ILE A 9 -32.53 -23.25 -12.14
N PRO A 10 -32.71 -23.48 -13.46
CA PRO A 10 -31.59 -23.67 -14.36
C PRO A 10 -30.81 -22.36 -14.51
N CYS A 11 -29.49 -22.43 -14.31
CA CYS A 11 -28.57 -21.38 -14.66
C CYS A 11 -28.40 -21.36 -16.19
N ALA A 12 -29.17 -20.53 -16.89
CA ALA A 12 -28.93 -20.28 -18.30
C ALA A 12 -27.67 -19.41 -18.49
N PRO A 13 -26.79 -19.73 -19.45
CA PRO A 13 -25.71 -18.84 -19.86
C PRO A 13 -26.30 -17.78 -20.79
N LEU A 14 -26.11 -16.49 -20.45
CA LEU A 14 -26.35 -15.41 -21.40
C LEU A 14 -25.03 -15.10 -22.10
N ASP A 15 -25.02 -15.39 -23.40
CA ASP A 15 -23.95 -15.17 -24.34
C ASP A 15 -23.53 -13.70 -24.47
N ASN A 16 -22.25 -13.57 -24.84
CA ASN A 16 -21.54 -12.40 -25.30
C ASN A 16 -22.37 -11.41 -26.11
N VAL A 17 -22.41 -10.15 -25.67
CA VAL A 17 -22.53 -9.01 -26.57
C VAL A 17 -21.63 -7.86 -26.11
N ARG A 18 -20.80 -7.41 -27.06
CA ARG A 18 -20.26 -6.04 -27.23
C ARG A 18 -18.82 -5.74 -26.82
N GLU A 19 -17.95 -6.30 -27.64
CA GLU A 19 -16.77 -5.61 -28.18
C GLU A 19 -17.18 -4.38 -29.03
N LYS A 20 -16.22 -3.46 -29.22
CA LYS A 20 -16.23 -2.20 -30.00
C LYS A 20 -16.62 -0.93 -29.25
N LEU A 21 -15.60 -0.24 -28.74
CA LEU A 21 -15.28 1.15 -29.13
C LEU A 21 -13.80 1.43 -28.83
N ARG A 22 -12.96 1.09 -29.82
CA ARG A 22 -11.72 1.83 -30.11
C ARG A 22 -12.16 3.17 -30.69
N LEU A 23 -11.61 4.29 -30.19
CA LEU A 23 -10.97 5.33 -31.01
C LEU A 23 -10.37 6.42 -30.09
N GLU A 24 -9.07 6.59 -30.25
CA GLU A 24 -8.37 7.89 -30.33
C GLU A 24 -8.58 8.95 -29.24
N SER A 25 -7.54 9.22 -28.46
CA SER A 25 -7.09 10.61 -28.29
C SER A 25 -5.58 10.69 -28.01
N THR A 26 -4.92 11.11 -29.07
CA THR A 26 -3.54 11.57 -29.16
C THR A 26 -3.27 12.80 -28.30
N ARG A 27 -2.14 12.76 -27.59
CA ARG A 27 -1.02 13.71 -27.71
C ARG A 27 -1.37 15.21 -27.55
N ARG A 28 -1.12 15.78 -26.35
CA ARG A 28 -0.74 17.20 -26.20
C ARG A 28 0.34 17.38 -25.12
N ARG A 29 1.60 17.36 -25.55
CA ARG A 29 2.71 18.03 -24.84
C ARG A 29 2.55 19.54 -25.08
N ARG A 30 2.42 20.33 -24.02
CA ARG A 30 2.59 21.79 -24.09
C ARG A 30 4.04 22.11 -23.71
N VAL A 31 4.80 22.58 -24.69
CA VAL A 31 6.10 23.24 -24.54
C VAL A 31 5.80 24.72 -24.38
N SER A 32 6.29 25.34 -23.32
CA SER A 32 6.20 26.79 -23.12
C SER A 32 7.32 27.50 -23.89
N PRO A 33 7.07 28.69 -24.46
CA PRO A 33 8.03 29.38 -25.30
C PRO A 33 9.07 30.18 -24.50
N VAL A 34 10.26 30.19 -25.09
CA VAL A 34 11.42 31.04 -24.82
C VAL A 34 11.05 32.51 -25.01
N ARG A 35 11.48 33.38 -24.08
CA ARG A 35 11.53 34.82 -24.30
C ARG A 35 12.96 35.30 -24.06
N ALA A 36 13.67 35.52 -25.16
CA ALA A 36 14.91 36.27 -25.20
C ALA A 36 14.57 37.77 -25.15
N VAL A 37 15.31 38.52 -24.34
CA VAL A 37 15.41 39.98 -24.46
C VAL A 37 16.90 40.29 -24.42
N ALA A 38 17.37 40.89 -25.51
CA ALA A 38 18.75 41.32 -25.69
C ALA A 38 18.92 42.78 -25.26
N GLY A 39 20.16 43.10 -24.84
CA GLY A 39 20.77 44.42 -25.04
C GLY A 39 20.84 45.31 -23.81
N ALA A 40 22.07 45.53 -23.30
CA ALA A 40 22.67 46.87 -23.28
C ALA A 40 24.10 46.84 -22.70
N ALA A 41 25.00 47.46 -23.47
CA ALA A 41 26.11 48.34 -23.09
C ALA A 41 27.21 47.87 -22.10
N ARG A 42 28.45 47.91 -22.64
CA ARG A 42 29.75 48.00 -21.97
C ARG A 42 29.82 49.16 -20.97
N GLU A 43 30.49 48.94 -19.84
CA GLU A 43 31.52 49.83 -19.31
C GLU A 43 32.62 49.02 -18.62
N GLU A 44 33.87 49.27 -19.01
CA GLU A 44 35.07 48.63 -18.45
C GLU A 44 35.48 49.36 -17.16
N GLY A 45 35.07 48.80 -16.02
CA GLY A 45 35.48 49.26 -14.69
C GLY A 45 36.73 48.54 -14.20
N LYS A 46 37.85 49.25 -14.11
CA LYS A 46 39.15 48.81 -13.59
C LYS A 46 39.06 48.50 -12.09
N VAL A 47 38.80 47.23 -11.72
CA VAL A 47 38.78 46.79 -10.31
C VAL A 47 40.20 46.61 -9.80
N ARG A 48 40.66 47.54 -8.96
CA ARG A 48 41.87 47.38 -8.13
C ARG A 48 41.63 46.23 -7.15
N ARG A 49 42.40 45.13 -7.28
CA ARG A 49 42.49 44.08 -6.26
C ARG A 49 43.13 44.66 -4.99
N VAL A 50 42.32 45.01 -4.02
CA VAL A 50 42.79 45.15 -2.64
C VAL A 50 42.93 43.73 -2.08
N ARG A 51 44.17 43.34 -1.75
CA ARG A 51 44.43 42.13 -0.97
C ARG A 51 43.95 42.40 0.45
N ILE A 52 42.83 41.80 0.83
CA ILE A 52 42.40 41.77 2.22
C ILE A 52 43.00 40.51 2.82
N ASN A 53 44.10 40.67 3.55
CA ASN A 53 44.61 39.63 4.44
C ASN A 53 43.62 39.52 5.60
N ALA A 54 42.78 38.48 5.61
CA ALA A 54 41.91 38.17 6.74
C ALA A 54 42.71 37.37 7.79
N ALA A 55 43.66 38.04 8.43
CA ALA A 55 44.09 37.68 9.77
C ALA A 55 43.30 38.58 10.73
N ALA A 56 42.21 38.05 11.30
CA ALA A 56 41.56 38.67 12.44
C ALA A 56 40.64 37.66 13.14
N GLU A 57 41.20 37.04 14.19
CA GLU A 57 40.44 36.82 15.41
C GLU A 57 39.70 38.12 15.75
N SER A 58 38.37 38.12 15.65
CA SER A 58 37.56 39.20 16.20
C SER A 58 36.24 38.64 16.72
N SER A 59 36.18 38.59 18.05
CA SER A 59 34.98 38.56 18.87
C SER A 59 34.15 39.82 18.61
N GLY A 60 33.33 39.81 17.56
CA GLY A 60 32.48 40.95 17.18
C GLY A 60 31.41 40.55 16.17
N GLY A 61 30.42 39.76 16.60
CA GLY A 61 29.38 39.22 15.74
C GLY A 61 28.39 40.29 15.23
N PHE A 62 28.69 40.93 14.09
CA PHE A 62 27.71 41.75 13.36
C PHE A 62 26.93 40.96 12.30
N VAL A 63 27.51 39.87 11.78
CA VAL A 63 26.84 38.99 10.82
C VAL A 63 26.50 37.68 11.51
N LYS A 64 25.25 37.54 11.95
CA LYS A 64 24.75 36.24 12.41
C LYS A 64 24.88 35.26 11.24
N PRO A 65 25.46 34.07 11.44
CA PRO A 65 25.56 33.09 10.38
C PRO A 65 24.16 32.76 9.83
N LEU A 66 24.04 32.57 8.51
CA LEU A 66 22.77 32.31 7.79
C LEU A 66 21.89 31.22 8.43
N ARG A 67 22.49 30.28 9.17
CA ARG A 67 21.81 29.25 9.96
C ARG A 67 20.88 29.80 11.07
N ASP A 68 21.13 31.02 11.55
CA ASP A 68 20.32 31.67 12.59
C ASP A 68 19.06 32.33 12.00
N PHE A 69 19.07 32.67 10.71
CA PHE A 69 17.93 33.30 10.03
C PHE A 69 16.95 32.26 9.45
N TYR A 70 17.41 31.03 9.23
CA TYR A 70 16.58 29.95 8.71
C TYR A 70 16.58 28.78 9.69
N PRO A 71 15.68 28.79 10.70
CA PRO A 71 15.52 27.62 11.56
C PRO A 71 15.24 26.41 10.68
N ARG A 72 15.96 25.30 10.91
CA ARG A 72 15.74 24.06 10.16
C ARG A 72 14.28 23.65 10.35
N LEU A 73 13.47 23.84 9.31
CA LEU A 73 12.06 23.47 9.32
C LEU A 73 11.96 21.98 9.67
N PRO A 74 11.13 21.61 10.67
CA PRO A 74 10.98 20.21 11.02
C PRO A 74 10.50 19.44 9.80
N CYS A 75 11.12 18.28 9.56
CA CYS A 75 10.75 17.44 8.43
C CYS A 75 9.25 17.15 8.43
N ARG A 76 8.57 17.35 7.29
CA ARG A 76 7.11 17.12 7.16
C ARG A 76 6.68 15.68 7.46
N HIS A 77 7.58 14.72 7.30
CA HIS A 77 7.30 13.30 7.51
C HIS A 77 7.44 12.87 8.98
N CYS A 78 8.52 13.27 9.67
CA CYS A 78 8.74 12.88 11.07
C CYS A 78 8.43 13.98 12.09
N LYS A 79 8.08 15.19 11.64
CA LYS A 79 7.85 16.39 12.48
C LYS A 79 8.98 16.65 13.48
N GLY A 80 10.22 16.33 13.10
CA GLY A 80 11.41 16.48 13.94
C GLY A 80 11.75 15.30 14.85
N LYS A 81 10.95 14.22 14.87
CA LYS A 81 11.21 13.04 15.72
C LYS A 81 12.31 12.11 15.19
N GLY A 82 12.72 12.26 13.93
CA GLY A 82 13.71 11.37 13.28
C GLY A 82 13.19 9.97 12.97
N GLU A 83 11.99 9.60 13.43
CA GLU A 83 11.36 8.31 13.19
C GLU A 83 9.95 8.46 12.63
N ILE A 84 9.53 7.47 11.83
CA ILE A 84 8.18 7.36 11.28
C ILE A 84 7.59 5.99 11.65
N VAL A 85 6.29 5.95 11.87
CA VAL A 85 5.57 4.69 12.13
C VAL A 85 5.66 3.80 10.89
N CYS A 86 5.95 2.51 11.06
CA CYS A 86 6.05 1.59 9.94
C CYS A 86 4.66 1.34 9.32
N ASP A 87 4.43 1.77 8.08
CA ASP A 87 3.15 1.60 7.38
C ASP A 87 2.68 0.15 7.23
N LYS A 88 3.62 -0.81 7.20
CA LYS A 88 3.30 -2.24 7.01
C LYS A 88 2.64 -2.85 8.24
N CYS A 89 3.24 -2.60 9.41
CA CYS A 89 2.75 -3.12 10.71
C CYS A 89 1.96 -2.08 11.52
N VAL A 90 1.83 -0.85 11.02
CA VAL A 90 1.11 0.26 11.67
C VAL A 90 1.63 0.51 13.10
N GLY A 91 2.94 0.38 13.31
CA GLY A 91 3.56 0.61 14.62
C GLY A 91 3.66 -0.61 15.54
N GLU A 92 2.98 -1.72 15.24
CA GLU A 92 2.99 -2.90 16.14
C GLU A 92 4.31 -3.68 16.13
N GLY A 93 5.14 -3.51 15.10
CA GLY A 93 6.36 -4.30 14.90
C GLY A 93 6.11 -5.74 14.43
N LYS A 94 4.88 -6.24 14.54
CA LYS A 94 4.47 -7.58 14.11
C LYS A 94 3.39 -7.50 13.04
N LEU A 95 3.31 -8.51 12.18
CA LEU A 95 2.33 -8.61 11.11
C LEU A 95 1.15 -9.48 11.55
N SER A 96 -0.04 -9.11 11.11
CA SER A 96 -1.26 -9.91 11.27
C SER A 96 -1.18 -11.25 10.54
N ARG A 97 -2.09 -12.17 10.87
CA ARG A 97 -2.24 -13.46 10.19
C ARG A 97 -2.34 -13.26 8.67
N GLY A 98 -1.48 -13.96 7.92
CA GLY A 98 -1.30 -13.74 6.48
C GLY A 98 -0.09 -12.88 6.10
N GLY A 99 0.68 -12.40 7.08
CA GLY A 99 1.93 -11.69 6.86
C GLY A 99 1.71 -10.39 6.09
N TRP A 100 2.29 -10.29 4.90
CA TRP A 100 2.25 -9.08 4.09
C TRP A 100 0.87 -8.80 3.47
N HIS A 101 0.10 -9.86 3.23
CA HIS A 101 -1.23 -9.75 2.64
C HIS A 101 -2.27 -9.83 3.75
N LYS A 102 -2.72 -8.67 4.24
CA LYS A 102 -3.77 -8.58 5.27
C LYS A 102 -5.12 -9.17 4.80
N LYS A 103 -5.34 -9.22 3.49
CA LYS A 103 -6.57 -9.70 2.85
C LYS A 103 -6.28 -10.92 1.98
N ASN A 104 -7.31 -11.71 1.69
CA ASN A 104 -7.20 -12.77 0.70
C ASN A 104 -7.11 -12.16 -0.71
N PRO A 105 -6.19 -12.63 -1.56
CA PRO A 105 -6.21 -12.30 -2.97
C PRO A 105 -7.44 -12.97 -3.60
N VAL A 106 -8.42 -12.16 -4.00
CA VAL A 106 -9.64 -12.64 -4.67
C VAL A 106 -9.58 -12.16 -6.11
N ASP A 107 -9.27 -13.09 -7.01
CA ASP A 107 -9.35 -12.89 -8.46
C ASP A 107 -10.74 -13.35 -8.93
N LEU A 108 -11.57 -12.40 -9.37
CA LEU A 108 -12.94 -12.67 -9.79
C LEU A 108 -12.99 -13.53 -11.06
N ASP A 109 -11.98 -13.48 -11.92
CA ASP A 109 -11.98 -14.25 -13.16
C ASP A 109 -11.72 -15.72 -12.92
N ARG A 110 -10.92 -16.04 -11.91
CA ARG A 110 -10.57 -17.41 -11.50
C ARG A 110 -11.31 -17.90 -10.25
N ILE A 111 -12.36 -17.20 -9.83
CA ILE A 111 -13.08 -17.53 -8.59
C ILE A 111 -13.98 -18.77 -8.72
N ILE A 112 -14.47 -19.07 -9.92
CA ILE A 112 -15.35 -20.23 -10.14
C ILE A 112 -14.55 -21.51 -9.93
N GLY A 113 -15.07 -22.43 -9.12
CA GLY A 113 -14.40 -23.67 -8.75
C GLY A 113 -13.34 -23.52 -7.65
N SER A 114 -13.06 -22.29 -7.19
CA SER A 114 -12.13 -22.06 -6.09
C SER A 114 -12.66 -22.62 -4.76
N LYS A 115 -11.72 -23.00 -3.89
CA LYS A 115 -11.96 -23.67 -2.61
C LYS A 115 -11.81 -22.65 -1.48
N TRP A 116 -12.73 -22.69 -0.52
CA TRP A 116 -12.76 -21.76 0.59
C TRP A 116 -13.14 -22.47 1.87
N THR A 117 -12.52 -22.05 2.95
CA THR A 117 -12.83 -22.53 4.30
C THR A 117 -13.35 -21.39 5.16
N ALA A 118 -14.53 -21.56 5.74
CA ALA A 118 -15.10 -20.64 6.71
C ALA A 118 -14.46 -20.86 8.09
N MET A 119 -13.96 -19.77 8.68
CA MET A 119 -13.37 -19.78 10.02
C MET A 119 -14.43 -20.01 11.11
N GLU A 120 -15.66 -19.59 10.84
CA GLU A 120 -16.86 -19.87 11.62
C GLU A 120 -17.77 -20.84 10.85
N SER A 121 -18.39 -21.78 11.55
CA SER A 121 -19.29 -22.75 10.93
C SER A 121 -20.49 -22.02 10.33
N THR A 122 -20.67 -22.14 9.03
CA THR A 122 -21.76 -21.52 8.28
C THR A 122 -22.70 -22.64 7.84
N PHE A 123 -23.96 -22.60 8.27
CA PHE A 123 -24.92 -23.71 8.05
C PHE A 123 -24.41 -25.08 8.53
N GLY A 124 -23.62 -25.12 9.60
CA GLY A 124 -22.98 -26.36 10.10
C GLY A 124 -21.74 -26.82 9.32
N TRP A 125 -21.45 -26.20 8.17
CA TRP A 125 -20.32 -26.56 7.31
C TRP A 125 -19.19 -25.53 7.39
N ARG A 126 -18.00 -25.96 6.97
CA ARG A 126 -16.79 -25.11 6.91
C ARG A 126 -16.14 -25.09 5.53
N HIS A 127 -16.28 -26.16 4.76
CA HIS A 127 -15.62 -26.32 3.47
C HIS A 127 -16.61 -26.06 2.35
N PHE A 128 -16.30 -25.04 1.54
CA PHE A 128 -17.17 -24.58 0.48
C PHE A 128 -16.43 -24.44 -0.85
N ARG A 129 -17.14 -24.69 -1.95
CA ARG A 129 -16.66 -24.48 -3.31
C ARG A 129 -17.54 -23.46 -4.01
N VAL A 130 -16.92 -22.56 -4.77
CA VAL A 130 -17.65 -21.57 -5.56
C VAL A 130 -18.19 -22.23 -6.83
N HIS A 131 -19.48 -22.09 -7.10
CA HIS A 131 -20.12 -22.59 -8.31
C HIS A 131 -20.30 -21.53 -9.38
N CYS A 132 -20.81 -20.36 -9.01
CA CYS A 132 -21.02 -19.28 -9.96
C CYS A 132 -20.76 -17.91 -9.32
N LYS A 133 -20.62 -16.90 -10.17
CA LYS A 133 -20.54 -15.49 -9.77
C LYS A 133 -21.62 -14.70 -10.50
N LYS A 134 -22.28 -13.78 -9.81
CA LYS A 134 -23.31 -12.90 -10.35
C LYS A 134 -23.03 -11.46 -9.92
N ARG A 135 -23.31 -10.53 -10.82
CA ARG A 135 -23.24 -9.09 -10.52
C ARG A 135 -24.58 -8.64 -9.94
N GLY A 136 -24.54 -8.04 -8.77
CA GLY A 136 -25.71 -7.43 -8.14
C GLY A 136 -26.01 -6.03 -8.69
N PRO A 137 -27.15 -5.43 -8.30
CA PRO A 137 -27.59 -4.13 -8.80
C PRO A 137 -26.60 -2.99 -8.47
N GLY A 138 -25.87 -3.09 -7.35
CA GLY A 138 -24.90 -2.08 -6.89
C GLY A 138 -23.47 -2.23 -7.43
N LYS A 139 -23.26 -2.90 -8.58
CA LYS A 139 -21.93 -3.28 -9.11
C LYS A 139 -21.11 -4.21 -8.20
N GLU A 140 -21.70 -4.71 -7.13
CA GLU A 140 -21.06 -5.69 -6.26
C GLU A 140 -21.13 -7.09 -6.86
N TRP A 141 -20.12 -7.90 -6.58
CA TRP A 141 -20.06 -9.29 -7.05
C TRP A 141 -20.49 -10.20 -5.92
N PHE A 142 -21.42 -11.09 -6.22
CA PHE A 142 -21.85 -12.17 -5.35
C PHE A 142 -21.37 -13.47 -5.94
N VAL A 143 -20.99 -14.41 -5.08
CA VAL A 143 -20.62 -15.75 -5.46
C VAL A 143 -21.55 -16.74 -4.77
N GLU A 144 -22.01 -17.70 -5.55
CA GLU A 144 -22.75 -18.84 -5.02
C GLU A 144 -21.74 -19.89 -4.58
N MET A 145 -21.90 -20.34 -3.34
CA MET A 145 -21.04 -21.35 -2.72
C MET A 145 -21.89 -22.52 -2.25
N SER A 146 -21.38 -23.73 -2.46
CA SER A 146 -21.97 -24.97 -1.94
C SER A 146 -21.03 -25.60 -0.93
N ALA A 147 -21.58 -26.30 0.06
CA ALA A 147 -20.76 -27.12 0.95
C ALA A 147 -20.21 -28.33 0.19
N THR A 148 -18.94 -28.67 0.42
CA THR A 148 -18.31 -29.82 -0.28
C THR A 148 -18.84 -31.16 0.18
N CYS A 149 -19.29 -31.24 1.44
CA CYS A 149 -19.89 -32.45 2.01
C CYS A 149 -21.40 -32.56 1.72
N ASP A 150 -22.05 -31.46 1.33
CA ASP A 150 -23.48 -31.40 1.06
C ASP A 150 -23.79 -30.34 0.01
N GLU A 151 -23.97 -30.78 -1.24
CA GLU A 151 -24.27 -29.90 -2.37
C GLU A 151 -25.67 -29.28 -2.32
N SER A 152 -26.54 -29.76 -1.42
CA SER A 152 -27.88 -29.19 -1.21
C SER A 152 -27.81 -27.85 -0.48
N THR A 153 -26.81 -27.68 0.39
CA THR A 153 -26.55 -26.42 1.08
C THR A 153 -25.85 -25.44 0.14
N ARG A 154 -26.62 -24.50 -0.42
CA ARG A 154 -26.12 -23.43 -1.30
C ARG A 154 -26.53 -22.06 -0.79
N PHE A 155 -25.62 -21.10 -0.88
CA PHE A 155 -25.91 -19.72 -0.51
C PHE A 155 -25.05 -18.74 -1.30
N TRP A 156 -25.50 -17.49 -1.33
CA TRP A 156 -24.79 -16.40 -1.95
C TRP A 156 -24.01 -15.60 -0.91
N VAL A 157 -22.75 -15.28 -1.22
CA VAL A 157 -21.93 -14.39 -0.39
C VAL A 157 -21.31 -13.29 -1.24
N ASN A 158 -21.18 -12.10 -0.68
CA ASN A 158 -20.49 -10.99 -1.35
C ASN A 158 -18.99 -11.32 -1.49
N ALA A 159 -18.43 -11.15 -2.68
CA ALA A 159 -17.02 -11.37 -2.97
C ALA A 159 -16.09 -10.47 -2.12
N LYS A 160 -16.59 -9.34 -1.61
CA LYS A 160 -15.86 -8.49 -0.65
C LYS A 160 -15.62 -9.23 0.67
N ASN A 161 -16.57 -10.03 1.16
CA ASN A 161 -16.41 -10.80 2.40
C ASN A 161 -15.32 -11.85 2.28
N LEU A 162 -15.13 -12.45 1.10
CA LEU A 162 -14.06 -13.42 0.86
C LEU A 162 -12.65 -12.81 1.01
N LYS A 163 -12.52 -11.48 0.92
CA LYS A 163 -11.24 -10.80 1.15
C LYS A 163 -10.85 -10.76 2.64
N GLU A 164 -11.80 -10.96 3.55
CA GLU A 164 -11.56 -10.93 5.00
C GLU A 164 -11.05 -12.27 5.51
N ARG A 165 -9.76 -12.31 5.91
CA ARG A 165 -9.09 -13.51 6.43
C ARG A 165 -9.65 -14.04 7.74
N GLU A 166 -10.33 -13.18 8.50
CA GLU A 166 -10.93 -13.54 9.79
C GLU A 166 -12.15 -14.43 9.61
N ARG A 167 -12.91 -14.24 8.51
CA ARG A 167 -14.11 -15.02 8.20
C ARG A 167 -13.83 -16.15 7.22
N TRP A 168 -12.98 -15.90 6.23
CA TRP A 168 -12.72 -16.81 5.13
C TRP A 168 -11.23 -17.05 4.95
N SER A 169 -10.84 -18.31 4.78
CA SER A 169 -9.52 -18.71 4.31
C SER A 169 -9.63 -19.28 2.90
N MET A 170 -8.71 -18.90 2.02
CA MET A 170 -8.61 -19.50 0.69
C MET A 170 -8.01 -20.91 0.82
N GLY A 171 -8.53 -21.85 0.04
CA GLY A 171 -8.11 -23.25 0.06
C GLY A 171 -8.82 -24.09 1.13
N TRP A 172 -8.29 -25.30 1.34
CA TRP A 172 -8.72 -26.20 2.41
C TRP A 172 -7.85 -26.01 3.63
N LEU A 173 -8.48 -25.65 4.74
CA LEU A 173 -7.83 -25.56 6.03
C LEU A 173 -8.27 -26.74 6.90
N GLN A 174 -7.32 -27.37 7.58
CA GLN A 174 -7.58 -28.48 8.50
C GLN A 174 -8.16 -27.95 9.83
N LYS A 175 -8.82 -28.82 10.59
CA LYS A 175 -9.39 -28.46 11.90
C LYS A 175 -8.32 -27.95 12.87
N THR A 176 -7.15 -28.58 12.89
CA THR A 176 -6.00 -28.18 13.71
C THR A 176 -5.53 -26.76 13.40
N GLU A 177 -5.39 -26.43 12.12
CA GLU A 177 -5.01 -25.09 11.65
C GLU A 177 -6.08 -24.03 11.94
N ILE A 178 -7.37 -24.38 11.85
CA ILE A 178 -8.49 -23.50 12.22
C ILE A 178 -8.46 -23.19 13.72
N LEU A 179 -8.19 -24.20 14.56
CA LEU A 179 -8.10 -24.05 16.01
C LEU A 179 -6.89 -23.20 16.40
N ALA A 180 -5.72 -23.54 15.87
CA ALA A 180 -4.50 -22.74 16.06
C ALA A 180 -4.72 -21.26 15.70
N ALA A 181 -5.45 -20.99 14.62
CA ALA A 181 -5.82 -19.65 14.20
C ALA A 181 -6.82 -18.92 15.12
N LYS A 182 -7.66 -19.66 15.84
CA LYS A 182 -8.54 -19.08 16.87
C LYS A 182 -7.75 -18.78 18.13
N ASP A 183 -6.86 -19.68 18.51
CA ASP A 183 -5.98 -19.55 19.66
C ASP A 183 -4.92 -18.45 19.45
N GLU A 184 -4.55 -18.16 18.20
CA GLU A 184 -3.71 -17.01 17.81
C GLU A 184 -4.35 -15.65 18.15
N LYS A 185 -5.68 -15.56 18.33
CA LYS A 185 -6.28 -14.36 18.93
C LYS A 185 -5.84 -14.17 20.39
N ASN A 186 -5.36 -15.24 21.03
CA ASN A 186 -4.94 -15.31 22.43
C ASN A 186 -3.43 -15.56 22.62
N THR A 187 -2.67 -15.96 21.60
CA THR A 187 -1.20 -16.19 21.71
C THR A 187 -0.44 -15.71 20.45
N PRO A 188 0.60 -14.86 20.58
CA PRO A 188 1.04 -13.98 19.51
C PRO A 188 2.21 -14.57 18.70
N GLN A 189 1.99 -15.59 17.88
CA GLN A 189 2.93 -15.90 16.79
C GLN A 189 2.71 -14.97 15.59
N LYS A 190 2.61 -13.65 15.85
CA LYS A 190 2.60 -12.63 14.81
C LYS A 190 4.02 -12.58 14.19
N LEU A 191 4.11 -12.84 12.90
CA LEU A 191 5.38 -12.77 12.15
C LEU A 191 6.04 -11.41 12.36
N VAL A 192 7.33 -11.39 12.67
CA VAL A 192 8.09 -10.15 12.81
C VAL A 192 8.02 -9.38 11.50
N CYS A 193 7.66 -8.09 11.57
CA CYS A 193 7.58 -7.26 10.39
C CYS A 193 8.98 -7.10 9.79
N LYS A 194 9.22 -7.67 8.60
CA LYS A 194 10.54 -7.60 7.95
C LYS A 194 10.96 -6.17 7.62
N ALA A 195 10.01 -5.25 7.41
CA ALA A 195 10.30 -3.85 7.08
C ALA A 195 10.96 -3.11 8.26
N CYS A 196 10.41 -3.22 9.47
CA CYS A 196 10.94 -2.55 10.67
C CYS A 196 11.76 -3.48 11.57
N LYS A 197 11.92 -4.76 11.19
CA LYS A 197 12.58 -5.81 11.99
C LYS A 197 12.04 -5.94 13.41
N GLY A 198 10.74 -5.72 13.61
CA GLY A 198 10.11 -5.82 14.94
C GLY A 198 10.01 -4.51 15.71
N ARG A 199 10.65 -3.43 15.27
CA ARG A 199 10.68 -2.15 16.03
C ARG A 199 9.40 -1.34 15.95
N GLY A 200 8.52 -1.60 14.99
CA GLY A 200 7.31 -0.80 14.76
C GLY A 200 7.56 0.57 14.12
N VAL A 201 8.79 1.08 14.18
CA VAL A 201 9.22 2.36 13.59
C VAL A 201 10.29 2.16 12.53
N LEU A 202 10.38 3.12 11.62
CA LEU A 202 11.43 3.25 10.59
C LEU A 202 12.13 4.59 10.76
N PRO A 203 13.45 4.66 10.51
CA PRO A 203 14.16 5.94 10.49
C PRO A 203 13.62 6.83 9.36
N CYS A 204 13.50 8.12 9.64
CA CYS A 204 13.06 9.09 8.65
C CYS A 204 14.14 9.27 7.58
N ILE A 205 13.74 9.20 6.31
CA ILE A 205 14.64 9.39 5.17
C ILE A 205 15.35 10.75 5.22
N CYS A 206 14.69 11.78 5.77
CA CYS A 206 15.27 13.12 5.89
C CYS A 206 16.34 13.25 6.99
N THR A 207 16.39 12.33 7.95
CA THR A 207 17.41 12.30 9.02
C THR A 207 18.47 11.21 8.81
N LEU A 208 18.31 10.37 7.78
CA LEU A 208 19.29 9.37 7.36
C LEU A 208 20.45 9.95 6.55
N ARG A 209 20.40 11.24 6.16
CA ARG A 209 21.61 11.90 5.67
C ARG A 209 22.48 12.19 6.88
N PRO A 210 23.69 11.62 6.98
CA PRO A 210 24.64 12.04 7.98
C PRO A 210 24.86 13.54 7.81
N ASN A 211 25.14 14.24 8.91
CA ASN A 211 25.82 15.53 8.84
C ASN A 211 27.26 15.29 8.33
N ASP A 212 27.43 14.68 7.17
CA ASP A 212 28.74 14.65 6.52
C ASP A 212 28.94 16.06 5.98
N GLU A 213 29.84 16.75 6.66
CA GLU A 213 30.51 17.93 6.18
C GLU A 213 30.76 17.76 4.68
N LEU A 214 30.10 18.60 3.89
CA LEU A 214 30.58 18.90 2.55
C LEU A 214 31.91 19.64 2.72
N THR A 215 32.98 18.91 3.03
CA THR A 215 34.34 19.40 2.80
C THR A 215 34.45 19.53 1.30
N LEU A 216 34.25 20.76 0.82
CA LEU A 216 34.66 21.15 -0.51
C LEU A 216 36.18 21.06 -0.52
N ASP A 217 36.70 19.87 -0.84
CA ASP A 217 38.09 19.72 -1.22
C ASP A 217 38.26 20.53 -2.50
N ILE A 218 38.79 21.75 -2.34
CA ILE A 218 39.22 22.59 -3.43
C ILE A 218 40.35 21.82 -4.12
N ILE A 219 40.06 21.30 -5.31
CA ILE A 219 41.08 20.77 -6.21
C ILE A 219 41.93 21.97 -6.63
N GLU A 220 43.09 22.13 -6.01
CA GLU A 220 44.15 23.01 -6.52
C GLU A 220 44.63 22.43 -7.87
N ILE A 221 44.46 23.22 -8.93
CA ILE A 221 44.96 22.95 -10.30
C ILE A 221 46.21 23.80 -10.51
#